data_AF-A0A077NZV0-F1
#
_entry.id   AF-A0A077NZV0-F1
#
_cell.length_a   1.000
_cell.length_b   1.000
_cell.length_c   1.000
_cell.angle_alpha   90.00
_cell.angle_beta   90.00
_cell.angle_gamma   90.00
#
_symmetry.space_group_name_H-M   'P 1'
#
loop_
_entity.id
_entity.type
_entity.pdbx_description
1 polymer ?
#
loop_
_entity_poly.entity_id
_entity_poly.type
_entity_poly.pdbx_seq_one_letter_code
_entity_poly.pdbx_strand_id
1 'polypeptide(L)'
;MKQLLGSVQQVPAAPEGDWSGRGGFADLTMQFTTCAVRLAKGHLLPPSVAPEMQAAQSVLWQTVVFWAALFYHLPLLRQLEGELEDGHYWQPGVCIPDKPFRFRFRAPENVLPVPQELLLAARLLPEEFIRWVMTVPEAWRCLMLHMNGNPSSLSLIDALLQEAAEWVHSPLVKPVISPPPVAETDFDSEIDVVPETTSIPPANEMKSLYQSASDDTQTLLSLFQFNNEALPSIGMNKNDNDLK
;
A
#
# COMPACT_ATOMS: atom_id res chain seq x y z
N MET A 1 8.98 3.18 -1.63
CA MET A 1 8.67 4.02 -2.81
C MET A 1 9.82 4.04 -3.84
N LYS A 2 11.03 4.56 -3.53
CA LYS A 2 12.16 4.61 -4.48
C LYS A 2 12.44 3.28 -5.19
N GLN A 3 12.43 2.18 -4.43
CA GLN A 3 12.64 0.84 -4.97
C GLN A 3 11.57 0.42 -5.98
N LEU A 4 10.28 0.68 -5.69
CA LEU A 4 9.18 0.41 -6.63
C LEU A 4 9.36 1.21 -7.92
N LEU A 5 9.61 2.52 -7.82
CA LEU A 5 9.78 3.39 -8.98
C LEU A 5 10.98 2.95 -9.84
N GLY A 6 12.08 2.57 -9.20
CA GLY A 6 13.24 2.01 -9.89
C GLY A 6 12.93 0.69 -10.57
N SER A 7 12.10 -0.18 -10.00
CA SER A 7 11.83 -1.50 -10.61
C SER A 7 10.75 -1.47 -11.68
N VAL A 8 9.85 -0.48 -11.67
CA VAL A 8 8.81 -0.32 -12.70
C VAL A 8 9.20 0.65 -13.81
N GLN A 9 10.21 1.50 -13.57
CA GLN A 9 10.72 2.46 -14.56
C GLN A 9 9.58 3.32 -15.15
N GLN A 10 9.44 3.33 -16.48
CA GLN A 10 8.47 4.16 -17.22
C GLN A 10 7.39 3.32 -17.90
N VAL A 11 7.07 2.14 -17.35
CA VAL A 11 6.03 1.29 -17.93
C VAL A 11 4.63 1.88 -17.76
N PRO A 12 3.72 1.66 -18.73
CA PRO A 12 2.31 1.99 -18.60
C PRO A 12 1.61 1.05 -17.61
N ALA A 13 0.45 1.45 -17.09
CA ALA A 13 -0.38 0.58 -16.25
C ALA A 13 -1.35 -0.29 -17.06
N ALA A 14 -1.75 0.19 -18.24
CA ALA A 14 -2.74 -0.44 -19.12
C ALA A 14 -2.36 -0.22 -20.60
N PRO A 15 -2.81 -1.08 -21.52
CA PRO A 15 -2.54 -0.90 -22.94
C PRO A 15 -3.24 0.33 -23.54
N GLU A 16 -4.36 0.74 -22.96
CA GLU A 16 -5.22 1.83 -23.42
C GLU A 16 -5.77 2.62 -22.23
N GLY A 17 -6.36 3.79 -22.51
CA GLY A 17 -6.94 4.67 -21.50
C GLY A 17 -5.95 5.59 -20.80
N ASP A 18 -6.37 6.19 -19.69
CA ASP A 18 -5.68 7.30 -19.02
C ASP A 18 -4.29 6.92 -18.49
N TRP A 19 -4.06 5.62 -18.24
CA TRP A 19 -2.82 5.09 -17.66
C TRP A 19 -1.92 4.37 -18.67
N SER A 20 -2.14 4.58 -19.98
CA SER A 20 -1.37 3.97 -21.07
C SER A 20 -0.09 4.73 -21.45
N GLY A 21 0.09 5.93 -20.89
CA GLY A 21 1.29 6.75 -21.11
C GLY A 21 2.56 6.19 -20.46
N ARG A 22 3.72 6.73 -20.87
CA ARG A 22 5.01 6.47 -20.19
C ARG A 22 4.91 6.87 -18.73
N GLY A 23 5.34 5.99 -17.83
CA GLY A 23 5.27 6.21 -16.38
C GLY A 23 3.89 6.02 -15.78
N GLY A 24 2.88 5.66 -16.58
CA GLY A 24 1.49 5.56 -16.14
C GLY A 24 1.28 4.62 -14.94
N PHE A 25 2.07 3.55 -14.81
CA PHE A 25 2.00 2.68 -13.63
C PHE A 25 2.43 3.39 -12.34
N ALA A 26 3.55 4.12 -12.40
CA ALA A 26 4.07 4.84 -11.25
C ALA A 26 3.11 5.96 -10.82
N ASP A 27 2.62 6.73 -11.80
CA ASP A 27 1.69 7.82 -11.57
C ASP A 27 0.36 7.33 -11.00
N LEU A 28 -0.21 6.26 -11.56
CA LEU A 28 -1.42 5.60 -11.05
C LEU A 28 -1.22 5.20 -9.59
N THR A 29 -0.14 4.46 -9.30
CA THR A 29 0.12 3.94 -7.97
C THR A 29 0.27 5.08 -6.95
N MET A 30 0.97 6.17 -7.31
CA MET A 30 1.13 7.32 -6.43
C MET A 30 -0.18 8.07 -6.19
N GLN A 31 -0.93 8.36 -7.25
CA GLN A 31 -2.22 9.06 -7.14
C GLN A 31 -3.21 8.25 -6.31
N PHE A 32 -3.29 6.95 -6.58
CA PHE A 32 -4.13 6.02 -5.82
C PHE A 32 -3.73 5.95 -4.34
N THR A 33 -2.44 5.76 -4.05
CA THR A 33 -1.94 5.69 -2.66
C THR A 33 -2.24 6.99 -1.91
N THR A 34 -2.04 8.14 -2.56
CA THR A 34 -2.33 9.45 -1.98
C THR A 34 -3.83 9.64 -1.73
N CYS A 35 -4.68 9.17 -2.64
CA CYS A 35 -6.13 9.18 -2.47
C CYS A 35 -6.54 8.31 -1.27
N ALA A 36 -6.13 7.05 -1.25
CA ALA A 36 -6.47 6.08 -0.20
C ALA A 36 -6.06 6.56 1.21
N VAL A 37 -4.83 7.06 1.37
CA VAL A 37 -4.34 7.58 2.65
C VAL A 37 -5.12 8.84 3.08
N ARG A 38 -5.52 9.69 2.13
CA ARG A 38 -6.31 10.88 2.41
C ARG A 38 -7.74 10.53 2.83
N LEU A 39 -8.37 9.56 2.18
CA LEU A 39 -9.68 9.04 2.61
C LEU A 39 -9.56 8.45 4.02
N ALA A 40 -8.58 7.59 4.27
CA ALA A 40 -8.39 6.94 5.57
C ALA A 40 -8.11 7.91 6.73
N LYS A 41 -7.55 9.11 6.49
CA LYS A 41 -7.42 10.18 7.51
C LYS A 41 -8.76 10.67 8.07
N GLY A 42 -9.85 10.51 7.34
CA GLY A 42 -11.20 10.80 7.83
C GLY A 42 -11.79 9.72 8.73
N HIS A 43 -11.13 8.57 8.87
CA HIS A 43 -11.67 7.41 9.58
C HIS A 43 -10.78 6.98 10.74
N LEU A 44 -11.40 6.54 11.83
CA LEU A 44 -10.71 5.85 12.92
C LEU A 44 -10.70 4.35 12.63
N LEU A 45 -9.49 3.79 12.53
CA LEU A 45 -9.25 2.39 12.24
C LEU A 45 -8.59 1.72 13.47
N PRO A 46 -9.00 0.50 13.84
CA PRO A 46 -10.10 -0.31 13.29
C PRO A 46 -11.41 -0.03 14.06
N PRO A 47 -12.58 -0.03 13.41
CA PRO A 47 -13.86 0.33 14.04
C PRO A 47 -14.32 -0.60 15.17
N SER A 48 -13.73 -1.79 15.29
CA SER A 48 -14.08 -2.83 16.26
C SER A 48 -13.49 -2.65 17.66
N VAL A 49 -12.66 -1.62 17.87
CA VAL A 49 -11.89 -1.41 19.11
C VAL A 49 -12.32 -0.10 19.79
N ALA A 50 -12.12 0.03 21.11
CA ALA A 50 -12.43 1.26 21.84
C ALA A 50 -11.68 2.49 21.28
N PRO A 51 -12.29 3.70 21.27
CA PRO A 51 -11.70 4.90 20.65
C PRO A 51 -10.30 5.27 21.16
N GLU A 52 -10.01 5.01 22.44
CA GLU A 52 -8.70 5.30 23.06
C GLU A 52 -7.60 4.45 22.42
N MET A 53 -7.90 3.18 22.20
CA MET A 53 -6.99 2.23 21.55
C MET A 53 -6.89 2.49 20.04
N GLN A 54 -7.99 2.92 19.38
CA GLN A 54 -7.96 3.37 17.99
C GLN A 54 -7.03 4.59 17.83
N ALA A 55 -7.13 5.58 18.71
CA ALA A 55 -6.27 6.76 18.67
C ALA A 55 -4.79 6.38 18.87
N ALA A 56 -4.49 5.49 19.82
CA ALA A 56 -3.13 4.99 20.08
C ALA A 56 -2.52 4.23 18.88
N GLN A 57 -3.35 3.54 18.09
CA GLN A 57 -2.90 2.75 16.92
C GLN A 57 -3.11 3.47 15.58
N SER A 58 -3.59 4.72 15.58
CA SER A 58 -3.97 5.46 14.36
C SER A 58 -2.86 5.49 13.32
N VAL A 59 -1.62 5.77 13.73
CA VAL A 59 -0.45 5.82 12.83
C VAL A 59 -0.15 4.45 12.22
N LEU A 60 -0.32 3.37 12.99
CA LEU A 60 -0.14 2.01 12.51
C LEU A 60 -1.14 1.69 11.39
N TRP A 61 -2.43 1.92 11.65
CA TRP A 61 -3.48 1.64 10.67
C TRP A 61 -3.36 2.50 9.42
N GLN A 62 -2.95 3.76 9.55
CA GLN A 62 -2.66 4.60 8.39
C GLN A 62 -1.49 4.08 7.55
N THR A 63 -0.49 3.51 8.21
CA THR A 63 0.63 2.88 7.52
C THR A 63 0.20 1.59 6.83
N VAL A 64 -0.70 0.81 7.43
CA VAL A 64 -1.32 -0.37 6.78
C VAL A 64 -2.08 0.04 5.53
N VAL A 65 -2.91 1.08 5.59
CA VAL A 65 -3.62 1.61 4.40
C VAL A 65 -2.63 2.05 3.33
N PHE A 66 -1.57 2.77 3.71
CA PHE A 66 -0.52 3.17 2.77
C PHE A 66 0.09 1.97 2.03
N TRP A 67 0.49 0.92 2.74
CA TRP A 67 1.08 -0.27 2.11
C TRP A 67 0.08 -1.07 1.29
N ALA A 68 -1.13 -1.29 1.80
CA ALA A 68 -2.21 -1.95 1.06
C ALA A 68 -2.52 -1.20 -0.24
N ALA A 69 -2.53 0.13 -0.20
CA ALA A 69 -2.76 0.96 -1.37
C ALA A 69 -1.58 0.90 -2.36
N LEU A 70 -0.35 0.96 -1.85
CA LEU A 70 0.86 0.88 -2.69
C LEU A 70 0.96 -0.44 -3.46
N PHE A 71 0.44 -1.53 -2.90
CA PHE A 71 0.47 -2.86 -3.51
C PHE A 71 -0.73 -3.18 -4.39
N TYR A 72 -1.79 -2.36 -4.33
CA TYR A 72 -3.07 -2.63 -4.97
C TYR A 72 -2.93 -2.92 -6.47
N HIS A 73 -2.09 -2.15 -7.17
CA HIS A 73 -1.92 -2.23 -8.62
C HIS A 73 -0.82 -3.18 -9.10
N LEU A 74 -0.05 -3.81 -8.21
CA LEU A 74 1.00 -4.76 -8.60
C LEU A 74 0.56 -5.85 -9.60
N PRO A 75 -0.68 -6.40 -9.54
CA PRO A 75 -1.15 -7.37 -10.54
C PRO A 75 -1.12 -6.89 -12.00
N LEU A 76 -1.11 -5.57 -12.25
CA LEU A 76 -1.02 -5.03 -13.61
C LEU A 76 0.35 -5.31 -14.25
N LEU A 77 1.42 -5.40 -13.44
CA LEU A 77 2.78 -5.65 -13.93
C LEU A 77 2.94 -7.03 -14.57
N ARG A 78 2.09 -8.00 -14.21
CA ARG A 78 2.09 -9.35 -14.79
C ARG A 78 1.75 -9.37 -16.27
N GLN A 79 1.05 -8.34 -16.74
CA GLN A 79 0.67 -8.19 -18.14
C GLN A 79 1.83 -7.65 -18.98
N LEU A 80 2.90 -7.17 -18.35
CA LEU A 80 4.06 -6.65 -19.02
C LEU A 80 5.19 -7.66 -18.98
N GLU A 81 5.92 -7.72 -20.09
CA GLU A 81 7.24 -8.35 -20.12
C GLU A 81 8.25 -7.40 -20.73
N GLY A 82 9.44 -7.44 -20.16
CA GLY A 82 10.57 -6.62 -20.55
C GLY A 82 11.72 -7.45 -21.10
N GLU A 83 12.54 -6.78 -21.89
CA GLU A 83 13.78 -7.33 -22.43
C GLU A 83 14.85 -6.25 -22.37
N LEU A 84 16.01 -6.61 -21.85
CA LEU A 84 17.19 -5.75 -21.83
C LEU A 84 17.82 -5.69 -23.23
N GLU A 85 18.69 -4.70 -23.46
CA GLU A 85 19.39 -4.51 -24.74
C GLU A 85 20.19 -5.74 -25.19
N ASP A 86 20.68 -6.54 -24.24
CA ASP A 86 21.45 -7.77 -24.51
C ASP A 86 20.57 -9.02 -24.69
N GLY A 87 19.25 -8.85 -24.70
CA GLY A 87 18.27 -9.91 -24.92
C GLY A 87 17.85 -10.67 -23.67
N HIS A 88 18.38 -10.34 -22.48
CA HIS A 88 17.95 -10.97 -21.24
C HIS A 88 16.54 -10.50 -20.84
N TYR A 89 15.78 -11.41 -20.25
CA TYR A 89 14.44 -11.13 -19.75
C TYR A 89 14.49 -10.20 -18.53
N TRP A 90 13.59 -9.21 -18.52
CA TRP A 90 13.36 -8.31 -17.40
C TRP A 90 11.87 -8.31 -17.04
N GLN A 91 11.54 -8.63 -15.79
CA GLN A 91 10.17 -8.53 -15.29
C GLN A 91 9.98 -7.19 -14.58
N PRO A 92 9.12 -6.28 -15.09
CA PRO A 92 8.81 -5.03 -14.41
C PRO A 92 8.34 -5.27 -12.97
N GLY A 93 8.87 -4.49 -12.04
CA GLY A 93 8.59 -4.60 -10.61
C GLY A 93 9.59 -5.46 -9.82
N VAL A 94 10.23 -6.45 -10.43
CA VAL A 94 11.10 -7.41 -9.71
C VAL A 94 12.47 -6.80 -9.38
N CYS A 95 13.11 -6.19 -10.37
CA CYS A 95 14.43 -5.58 -10.25
C CYS A 95 14.53 -4.30 -11.09
N ILE A 96 15.48 -3.44 -10.71
CA ILE A 96 15.85 -2.26 -11.48
C ILE A 96 16.68 -2.74 -12.66
N PRO A 97 16.30 -2.44 -13.92
CA PRO A 97 17.12 -2.79 -15.07
C PRO A 97 18.44 -2.02 -15.03
N ASP A 98 19.55 -2.72 -15.27
CA ASP A 98 20.91 -2.19 -15.30
C ASP A 98 21.34 -1.71 -16.70
N LYS A 99 20.49 -1.97 -17.71
CA LYS A 99 20.71 -1.67 -19.12
C LYS A 99 19.47 -1.02 -19.74
N PRO A 100 19.60 -0.36 -20.91
CA PRO A 100 18.44 0.04 -21.69
C PRO A 100 17.51 -1.15 -21.93
N PHE A 101 16.21 -0.90 -21.88
CA PHE A 101 15.20 -1.95 -21.94
C PHE A 101 14.09 -1.58 -22.94
N ARG A 102 13.41 -2.61 -23.41
CA ARG A 102 12.10 -2.52 -24.08
C ARG A 102 11.08 -3.32 -23.31
N PHE A 103 9.81 -2.99 -23.46
CA PHE A 103 8.71 -3.75 -22.87
C PHE A 103 7.57 -3.90 -23.87
N ARG A 104 6.72 -4.91 -23.64
CA ARG A 104 5.48 -5.13 -24.38
C ARG A 104 4.43 -5.74 -23.46
N PHE A 105 3.16 -5.54 -23.81
CA PHE A 105 2.07 -6.27 -23.19
C PHE A 105 2.06 -7.72 -23.69
N ARG A 106 1.87 -8.67 -22.77
CA ARG A 106 1.62 -10.07 -23.07
C ARG A 106 0.23 -10.23 -23.64
N ALA A 107 0.11 -11.15 -24.59
CA ALA A 107 -1.19 -11.66 -24.96
C ALA A 107 -1.82 -12.40 -23.76
N PRO A 108 -3.15 -12.35 -23.56
CA PRO A 108 -3.82 -12.90 -22.37
C PRO A 108 -3.45 -14.35 -22.05
N GLU A 109 -3.29 -15.19 -23.09
CA GLU A 109 -2.91 -16.59 -22.99
C GLU A 109 -1.49 -16.83 -22.47
N ASN A 110 -0.62 -15.82 -22.54
CA ASN A 110 0.77 -15.89 -22.12
C ASN A 110 0.97 -15.30 -20.71
N VAL A 111 -0.06 -14.72 -20.09
CA VAL A 111 0.04 -14.22 -18.72
C VAL A 111 0.25 -15.40 -17.78
N LEU A 112 1.29 -15.33 -16.96
CA LEU A 112 1.60 -16.40 -16.02
C LEU A 112 0.41 -16.63 -15.07
N PRO A 113 -0.04 -17.90 -14.89
CA PRO A 113 -1.16 -18.21 -14.00
C PRO A 113 -0.77 -18.09 -12.52
N VAL A 114 0.51 -17.90 -12.22
CA VAL A 114 1.05 -17.76 -10.87
C VAL A 114 1.06 -16.28 -10.48
N PRO A 115 0.35 -15.87 -9.40
CA PRO A 115 0.42 -14.51 -8.88
C PRO A 115 1.83 -14.17 -8.40
N GLN A 116 2.34 -12.99 -8.75
CA GLN A 116 3.69 -12.53 -8.36
C GLN A 116 3.65 -11.34 -7.41
N GLU A 117 2.49 -10.72 -7.25
CA GLU A 117 2.20 -9.52 -6.47
C GLU A 117 2.64 -9.67 -5.01
N LEU A 118 2.46 -10.85 -4.40
CA LEU A 118 2.95 -11.11 -3.05
C LEU A 118 4.49 -11.06 -2.96
N LEU A 119 5.19 -11.64 -3.95
CA LEU A 119 6.65 -11.57 -4.04
C LEU A 119 7.11 -10.12 -4.23
N LEU A 120 6.46 -9.38 -5.12
CA LEU A 120 6.76 -7.97 -5.38
C LEU A 120 6.55 -7.12 -4.13
N ALA A 121 5.41 -7.28 -3.45
CA ALA A 121 5.08 -6.57 -2.23
C ALA A 121 6.06 -6.90 -1.10
N ALA A 122 6.39 -8.18 -0.89
CA ALA A 122 7.36 -8.62 0.12
C ALA A 122 8.75 -7.98 -0.07
N ARG A 123 9.19 -7.78 -1.33
CA ARG A 123 10.46 -7.10 -1.62
C ARG A 123 10.45 -5.61 -1.29
N LEU A 124 9.27 -4.99 -1.23
CA LEU A 124 9.11 -3.55 -0.99
C LEU A 124 8.91 -3.22 0.50
N LEU A 125 8.59 -4.20 1.34
CA LEU A 125 8.35 -4.03 2.76
C LEU A 125 9.68 -3.90 3.54
N PRO A 126 9.89 -2.80 4.27
CA PRO A 126 11.03 -2.67 5.18
C PRO A 126 10.88 -3.60 6.38
N GLU A 127 12.00 -4.15 6.85
CA GLU A 127 12.03 -5.05 8.01
C GLU A 127 11.52 -4.37 9.29
N GLU A 128 11.83 -3.08 9.45
CA GLU A 128 11.39 -2.26 10.59
C GLU A 128 9.86 -2.16 10.63
N PHE A 129 9.24 -1.96 9.46
CA PHE A 129 7.79 -1.91 9.35
C PHE A 129 7.17 -3.27 9.66
N ILE A 130 7.75 -4.38 9.16
CA ILE A 130 7.27 -5.73 9.45
C ILE A 130 7.29 -6.00 10.96
N ARG A 131 8.41 -5.70 11.63
CA ARG A 131 8.52 -5.85 13.10
C ARG A 131 7.48 -5.02 13.84
N TRP A 132 7.22 -3.80 13.38
CA TRP A 132 6.25 -2.91 14.01
C TRP A 132 4.80 -3.37 13.79
N VAL A 133 4.40 -3.74 12.58
CA VAL A 133 3.02 -4.17 12.28
C VAL A 133 2.67 -5.49 12.96
N MET A 134 3.65 -6.38 13.15
CA MET A 134 3.43 -7.64 13.88
C MET A 134 3.13 -7.45 15.38
N THR A 135 3.35 -6.25 15.95
CA THR A 135 2.93 -5.95 17.34
C THR A 135 1.40 -5.91 17.49
N VAL A 136 0.66 -5.73 16.38
CA VAL A 136 -0.80 -5.79 16.33
C VAL A 136 -1.19 -6.85 15.30
N PRO A 137 -1.45 -8.10 15.71
CA PRO A 137 -1.68 -9.23 14.79
C PRO A 137 -2.80 -8.98 13.76
N GLU A 138 -3.83 -8.23 14.14
CA GLU A 138 -4.94 -7.88 13.25
C GLU A 138 -4.51 -6.95 12.11
N ALA A 139 -3.59 -6.01 12.36
CA ALA A 139 -3.03 -5.13 11.35
C ALA A 139 -2.18 -5.92 10.34
N TRP A 140 -1.36 -6.85 10.82
CA TRP A 140 -0.59 -7.75 9.98
C TRP A 140 -1.48 -8.63 9.11
N ARG A 141 -2.52 -9.23 9.70
CA ARG A 141 -3.46 -10.09 8.98
C ARG A 141 -4.23 -9.32 7.91
N CYS A 142 -4.69 -8.12 8.23
CA CYS A 142 -5.35 -7.23 7.27
C CYS A 142 -4.44 -6.93 6.06
N LEU A 143 -3.18 -6.55 6.30
CA LEU A 143 -2.22 -6.30 5.22
C LEU A 143 -1.99 -7.54 4.35
N MET A 144 -1.80 -8.72 4.97
CA MET A 144 -1.58 -9.98 4.25
C MET A 144 -2.78 -10.40 3.39
N LEU A 145 -4.01 -10.14 3.84
CA LEU A 145 -5.20 -10.41 3.03
C LEU A 145 -5.23 -9.54 1.77
N HIS A 146 -4.96 -8.23 1.92
CA HIS A 146 -4.88 -7.33 0.77
C HIS A 146 -3.75 -7.69 -0.21
N MET A 147 -2.58 -8.11 0.30
CA MET A 147 -1.46 -8.56 -0.55
C MET A 147 -1.80 -9.81 -1.36
N ASN A 148 -2.69 -10.68 -0.87
CA ASN A 148 -3.15 -11.87 -1.57
C ASN A 148 -4.37 -11.61 -2.47
N GLY A 149 -4.88 -10.37 -2.52
CA GLY A 149 -6.09 -10.04 -3.27
C GLY A 149 -7.39 -10.54 -2.63
N ASN A 150 -7.34 -11.00 -1.38
CA ASN A 150 -8.51 -11.42 -0.63
C ASN A 150 -9.19 -10.21 0.03
N PRO A 151 -10.53 -10.22 0.20
CA PRO A 151 -11.18 -9.21 1.01
C PRO A 151 -10.59 -9.25 2.42
N SER A 152 -10.30 -8.08 2.96
CA SER A 152 -9.72 -7.98 4.28
C SER A 152 -10.76 -8.32 5.35
N SER A 153 -10.31 -8.49 6.59
CA SER A 153 -11.20 -8.53 7.74
C SER A 153 -11.87 -7.22 8.08
N LEU A 154 -11.37 -6.13 7.54
CA LEU A 154 -11.81 -4.77 7.83
C LEU A 154 -12.44 -4.21 6.57
N SER A 155 -13.74 -4.46 6.41
CA SER A 155 -14.53 -4.01 5.26
C SER A 155 -14.38 -2.51 4.96
N LEU A 156 -14.06 -1.70 5.98
CA LEU A 156 -13.77 -0.28 5.81
C LEU A 156 -12.53 0.00 4.97
N ILE A 157 -11.42 -0.75 5.14
CA ILE A 157 -10.22 -0.56 4.32
C ILE A 157 -10.49 -0.99 2.88
N ASP A 158 -11.22 -2.10 2.68
CA ASP A 158 -11.66 -2.51 1.34
C ASP A 158 -12.51 -1.43 0.66
N ALA A 159 -13.48 -0.85 1.38
CA ALA A 159 -14.32 0.23 0.87
C ALA A 159 -13.50 1.48 0.50
N LEU A 160 -12.56 1.88 1.35
CA LEU A 160 -11.68 3.04 1.09
C LEU A 160 -10.80 2.82 -0.14
N LEU A 161 -10.25 1.62 -0.31
CA LEU A 161 -9.43 1.27 -1.48
C LEU A 161 -10.29 1.20 -2.75
N GLN A 162 -11.54 0.76 -2.64
CA GLN A 162 -12.47 0.74 -3.76
C GLN A 162 -12.88 2.16 -4.19
N GLU A 163 -13.22 3.02 -3.23
CA GLU A 163 -13.52 4.44 -3.48
C GLU A 163 -12.32 5.16 -4.12
N ALA A 164 -11.11 4.90 -3.61
CA ALA A 164 -9.89 5.43 -4.23
C ALA A 164 -9.69 4.91 -5.67
N ALA A 165 -10.08 3.67 -5.95
CA ALA A 165 -9.91 3.03 -7.27
C ALA A 165 -10.86 3.65 -8.30
N GLU A 166 -12.08 3.96 -7.87
CA GLU A 166 -13.07 4.68 -8.67
C GLU A 166 -12.57 6.10 -8.98
N TRP A 167 -12.04 6.80 -7.98
CA TRP A 167 -11.55 8.18 -8.14
C TRP A 167 -10.41 8.32 -9.15
N VAL A 168 -9.50 7.32 -9.22
CA VAL A 168 -8.37 7.32 -10.17
C VAL A 168 -8.68 6.61 -11.48
N HIS A 169 -9.92 6.17 -11.71
CA HIS A 169 -10.29 5.35 -12.88
C HIS A 169 -9.36 4.14 -13.05
N SER A 170 -9.17 3.37 -11.97
CA SER A 170 -8.27 2.23 -11.93
C SER A 170 -8.61 1.21 -13.03
N PRO A 171 -7.64 0.77 -13.85
CA PRO A 171 -7.86 -0.28 -14.85
C PRO A 171 -7.98 -1.66 -14.21
N LEU A 172 -7.62 -1.81 -12.93
CA LEU A 172 -7.77 -3.05 -12.19
C LEU A 172 -9.21 -3.19 -11.70
N VAL A 173 -9.98 -4.10 -12.32
CA VAL A 173 -11.33 -4.46 -11.87
C VAL A 173 -11.21 -5.58 -10.83
N LYS A 174 -11.46 -5.28 -9.56
CA LYS A 174 -11.64 -6.32 -8.54
C LYS A 174 -13.06 -6.87 -8.62
N PRO A 175 -13.28 -8.21 -8.60
CA PRO A 175 -14.62 -8.76 -8.48
C PRO A 175 -15.23 -8.29 -7.16
N VAL A 176 -16.39 -7.61 -7.22
CA VAL A 176 -17.22 -7.35 -6.05
C VAL A 176 -17.77 -8.70 -5.60
N ILE A 177 -17.13 -9.32 -4.60
CA ILE A 177 -17.68 -10.52 -3.95
C ILE A 177 -18.77 -10.00 -3.01
N SER A 178 -20.02 -10.03 -3.47
CA SER A 178 -21.16 -9.99 -2.55
C SER A 178 -21.01 -11.15 -1.56
N PRO A 179 -21.14 -10.93 -0.24
CA PRO A 179 -21.07 -12.03 0.71
C PRO A 179 -22.14 -13.06 0.35
N PRO A 180 -21.81 -14.37 0.32
CA PRO A 180 -22.82 -15.40 0.15
C PRO A 180 -23.83 -15.28 1.31
N PRO A 181 -25.12 -15.59 1.09
CA PRO A 181 -26.06 -15.69 2.20
C PRO A 181 -25.49 -16.71 3.20
N VAL A 182 -25.44 -16.32 4.46
CA VAL A 182 -24.97 -17.16 5.57
C VAL A 182 -25.85 -18.42 5.59
N ALA A 183 -25.33 -19.51 5.05
CA ALA A 183 -25.83 -20.83 5.35
C ALA A 183 -25.15 -21.24 6.66
N GLU A 184 -25.90 -21.13 7.75
CA GLU A 184 -25.56 -21.76 9.03
C GLU A 184 -25.27 -23.23 8.75
N THR A 185 -23.99 -23.59 8.88
CA THR A 185 -23.58 -24.99 8.97
C THR A 185 -23.04 -25.14 10.38
N ASP A 186 -23.91 -25.70 11.23
CA ASP A 186 -23.55 -26.26 12.53
C ASP A 186 -22.33 -27.16 12.37
N PHE A 187 -21.22 -26.74 12.96
CA PHE A 187 -20.14 -27.65 13.31
C PHE A 187 -20.17 -27.81 14.81
N ASP A 188 -20.93 -28.81 15.24
CA ASP A 188 -20.85 -29.38 16.58
C ASP A 188 -19.49 -30.10 16.69
N SER A 189 -18.66 -29.66 17.61
CA SER A 189 -17.41 -30.33 17.96
C SER A 189 -17.16 -30.12 19.45
N GLU A 190 -17.81 -30.98 20.21
CA GLU A 190 -17.61 -31.24 21.63
C GLU A 190 -16.16 -31.71 21.86
N ILE A 191 -15.31 -30.89 22.48
CA ILE A 191 -14.11 -31.37 23.18
C ILE A 191 -14.02 -30.66 24.53
N ASP A 192 -14.40 -31.42 25.55
CA ASP A 192 -14.30 -31.15 26.97
C ASP A 192 -12.83 -31.18 27.43
N VAL A 193 -12.24 -30.05 27.87
CA VAL A 193 -11.10 -30.03 28.82
C VAL A 193 -11.12 -28.73 29.66
N VAL A 194 -11.16 -28.93 30.98
CA VAL A 194 -11.19 -27.98 32.11
C VAL A 194 -9.89 -27.13 32.24
N PRO A 195 -9.89 -25.89 32.80
CA PRO A 195 -8.77 -24.96 32.68
C PRO A 195 -7.77 -25.04 33.85
N GLU A 196 -6.48 -24.76 33.58
CA GLU A 196 -5.48 -24.45 34.61
C GLU A 196 -4.80 -23.11 34.33
N THR A 197 -4.66 -22.32 35.39
CA THR A 197 -4.25 -20.90 35.41
C THR A 197 -2.73 -20.77 35.46
N THR A 198 -2.11 -19.87 34.68
CA THR A 198 -0.73 -19.41 34.97
C THR A 198 -0.51 -17.94 34.63
N SER A 199 0.22 -17.28 35.51
CA SER A 199 0.40 -15.85 35.81
C SER A 199 1.24 -15.01 34.82
N ILE A 200 0.96 -13.69 34.80
CA ILE A 200 1.60 -12.61 34.02
C ILE A 200 2.74 -11.93 34.84
N PRO A 201 3.88 -11.50 34.25
CA PRO A 201 4.94 -10.73 34.93
C PRO A 201 4.73 -9.19 34.89
N PRO A 202 5.43 -8.37 35.72
CA PRO A 202 4.97 -7.03 36.11
C PRO A 202 5.38 -5.86 35.20
N ALA A 203 4.59 -4.78 35.29
CA ALA A 203 4.47 -3.61 34.41
C ALA A 203 5.66 -2.64 34.27
N ASN A 204 6.84 -2.93 34.84
CA ASN A 204 7.93 -1.94 34.87
C ASN A 204 8.82 -1.94 33.61
N GLU A 205 8.87 -3.02 32.84
CA GLU A 205 9.64 -3.06 31.57
C GLU A 205 8.93 -2.32 30.43
N MET A 206 7.60 -2.20 30.51
CA MET A 206 6.76 -1.56 29.50
C MET A 206 7.10 -0.07 29.37
N LYS A 207 7.37 0.63 30.48
CA LYS A 207 7.56 2.08 30.50
C LYS A 207 8.88 2.55 29.86
N SER A 208 9.93 1.73 29.95
CA SER A 208 11.25 1.99 29.35
C SER A 208 11.19 1.97 27.82
N LEU A 209 10.42 1.05 27.24
CA LEU A 209 10.32 0.88 25.78
C LEU A 209 9.50 2.00 25.11
N TYR A 210 8.49 2.53 25.80
CA TYR A 210 7.68 3.64 25.26
C TYR A 210 8.44 4.97 25.19
N GLN A 211 9.40 5.20 26.08
CA GLN A 211 10.20 6.43 26.07
C GLN A 211 11.23 6.42 24.93
N SER A 212 11.87 5.28 24.67
CA SER A 212 12.79 5.13 23.54
C SER A 212 12.06 5.27 22.19
N ALA A 213 10.86 4.70 22.05
CA ALA A 213 10.09 4.79 20.81
C ALA A 213 9.54 6.22 20.53
N SER A 214 9.37 7.03 21.58
CA SER A 214 8.89 8.42 21.45
C SER A 214 9.95 9.34 20.84
N ASP A 215 11.24 9.11 21.09
CA ASP A 215 12.33 9.94 20.54
C ASP A 215 12.60 9.61 19.06
N ASP A 216 12.48 8.33 18.67
CA ASP A 216 12.69 7.88 17.29
C ASP A 216 11.55 8.33 16.36
N THR A 217 10.33 8.44 16.87
CA THR A 217 9.17 8.91 16.11
C THR A 217 9.22 10.41 15.83
N GLN A 218 9.77 11.22 16.75
CA GLN A 218 10.02 12.64 16.47
C GLN A 218 11.04 12.83 15.35
N THR A 219 12.10 12.01 15.33
CA THR A 219 13.12 12.03 14.28
C THR A 219 12.53 11.72 12.90
N LEU A 220 11.64 10.73 12.82
CA LEU A 220 10.95 10.38 11.57
C LEU A 220 9.96 11.46 11.10
N LEU A 221 9.28 12.15 12.02
CA LEU A 221 8.37 13.24 11.66
C LEU A 221 9.10 14.48 11.10
N SER A 222 10.30 14.78 11.60
CA SER A 222 11.14 15.86 11.05
C SER A 222 11.60 15.61 9.61
N LEU A 223 11.77 14.34 9.19
CA LEU A 223 12.11 13.99 7.80
C LEU A 223 10.97 14.32 6.81
N PHE A 224 9.72 14.38 7.26
CA PHE A 224 8.58 14.74 6.42
C PHE A 224 8.30 16.25 6.38
N GLN A 225 8.81 17.01 7.35
CA GLN A 225 8.60 18.47 7.44
C GLN A 225 9.66 19.27 6.67
N PHE A 226 10.84 18.69 6.42
CA PHE A 226 11.99 19.40 5.82
C PHE A 226 11.85 19.76 4.33
N ASN A 227 10.77 19.37 3.66
CA ASN A 227 10.56 19.65 2.23
C ASN A 227 9.64 20.85 1.95
N ASN A 228 9.32 21.69 2.95
CA ASN A 228 8.35 22.77 2.78
C ASN A 228 8.93 24.20 2.79
N GLU A 229 10.24 24.38 2.68
CA GLU A 229 10.84 25.70 2.45
C GLU A 229 11.67 25.73 1.16
N ALA A 230 11.16 26.51 0.19
CA ALA A 230 11.87 27.32 -0.82
C ALA A 230 11.30 27.15 -2.24
N LEU A 231 10.32 27.98 -2.59
CA LEU A 231 10.22 28.52 -3.96
C LEU A 231 10.21 30.06 -3.85
N PRO A 232 11.13 30.77 -4.51
CA PRO A 232 11.16 32.23 -4.46
C PRO A 232 10.02 32.81 -5.31
N SER A 233 9.38 33.86 -4.79
CA SER A 233 8.36 34.63 -5.51
C SER A 233 8.98 35.32 -6.72
N ILE A 234 8.59 34.93 -7.93
CA ILE A 234 8.84 35.72 -9.14
C ILE A 234 7.93 36.95 -9.10
N GLY A 235 8.56 38.11 -8.93
CA GLY A 235 7.90 39.41 -8.99
C GLY A 235 7.40 39.71 -10.41
N MET A 236 6.11 40.03 -10.51
CA MET A 236 5.52 40.63 -11.70
C MET A 236 5.98 42.09 -11.78
N ASN A 237 6.93 42.36 -12.69
CA ASN A 237 7.33 43.69 -13.09
C ASN A 237 6.17 44.39 -13.80
N LYS A 238 5.77 45.53 -13.24
CA LYS A 238 4.87 46.51 -13.83
C LYS A 238 5.67 47.31 -14.86
N ASN A 239 5.40 47.10 -16.14
CA ASN A 239 5.87 48.01 -17.18
C ASN A 239 4.68 48.80 -17.71
N ASP A 240 4.68 50.08 -17.33
CA ASP A 240 4.11 51.17 -18.11
C ASP A 240 4.53 51.05 -19.58
N ASN A 241 3.59 51.32 -20.49
CA ASN A 241 3.86 52.24 -21.58
C ASN A 241 2.55 52.76 -22.15
N ASP A 242 2.25 53.98 -21.72
CA ASP A 242 1.42 54.94 -22.41
C ASP A 242 2.07 55.41 -23.72
N LEU A 243 1.19 55.68 -24.68
CA LEU A 243 1.23 56.68 -25.75
C LEU A 243 2.09 56.51 -27.02
N LYS A 244 1.33 56.62 -28.12
CA LYS A 244 1.61 57.20 -29.46
C LYS A 244 2.34 56.34 -30.50
#